data_AF-A0A2P4XM31-F1
#
_entry.id   AF-A0A2P4XM31-F1
#
_cell.length_a   1.000
_cell.length_b   1.000
_cell.length_c   1.000
_cell.angle_alpha   90.00
_cell.angle_beta   90.00
_cell.angle_gamma   90.00
#
_symmetry.space_group_name_H-M   'P 1'
#
loop_
_entity.id
_entity.type
_entity.pdbx_description
1 polymer ?
#
loop_
_entity_poly.entity_id
_entity_poly.type
_entity_poly.pdbx_seq_one_letter_code
_entity_poly.pdbx_strand_id
1 'polypeptide(L)'
;MENAESRIPSLAVAVVCWSVLWTLILHIVPASTSGRNHIITLNAAHGVVSTISSTATLYYGLDTTISVAVSLSFFLVDLVAMVNSDGLRNLLSLRQSRIMDYGHHIFGLYWGVVLFINEATVCDASFGNPYVWMQTNEVSTGFYNWYRLTDSTVAGALFVSSFFLSRVVFNTVYIIPRVTKQCQPLYVLACSPFFMLQYVWFYMIARKLISSAPMTSRDKNEQSVENKKDA
;
A
#
# COMPACT_ATOMS: atom_id res chain seq x y z
N MET A 1 -9.51 17.44 -25.58
CA MET A 1 -9.75 16.54 -24.43
C MET A 1 -10.16 15.20 -24.99
N GLU A 2 -9.33 14.17 -24.86
CA GLU A 2 -9.76 12.80 -25.14
C GLU A 2 -10.79 12.39 -24.08
N ASN A 3 -11.95 11.89 -24.51
CA ASN A 3 -12.97 11.39 -23.60
C ASN A 3 -12.46 10.12 -22.92
N ALA A 4 -12.70 9.94 -21.62
CA ALA A 4 -12.30 8.73 -20.89
C ALA A 4 -12.80 7.42 -21.56
N GLU A 5 -13.95 7.47 -22.25
CA GLU A 5 -14.48 6.37 -23.06
C GLU A 5 -13.53 5.89 -24.16
N SER A 6 -12.71 6.78 -24.74
CA SER A 6 -11.71 6.40 -25.75
C SER A 6 -10.50 5.68 -25.15
N ARG A 7 -10.25 5.86 -23.85
CA ARG A 7 -9.07 5.32 -23.15
C ARG A 7 -9.33 3.97 -22.46
N ILE A 8 -10.58 3.55 -22.31
CA ILE A 8 -10.95 2.26 -21.68
C ILE A 8 -10.30 1.05 -22.40
N PRO A 9 -10.33 0.94 -23.75
CA PRO A 9 -9.67 -0.16 -24.44
C PRO A 9 -8.15 -0.19 -24.19
N SER A 10 -7.52 0.98 -24.20
CA SER A 10 -6.09 1.13 -23.90
C SER A 10 -5.75 0.70 -22.47
N LEU A 11 -6.60 1.06 -21.49
CA LEU A 11 -6.46 0.59 -20.12
C LEU A 11 -6.57 -0.93 -20.03
N ALA A 12 -7.58 -1.53 -20.67
CA ALA A 12 -7.77 -2.97 -20.65
C ALA A 12 -6.57 -3.73 -21.22
N VAL A 13 -6.04 -3.29 -22.37
CA VAL A 13 -4.83 -3.85 -22.97
C VAL A 13 -3.63 -3.70 -22.03
N ALA A 14 -3.42 -2.51 -21.46
CA ALA A 14 -2.34 -2.26 -20.53
C ALA A 14 -2.44 -3.15 -19.27
N VAL A 15 -3.64 -3.30 -18.70
CA VAL A 15 -3.88 -4.18 -17.56
C VAL A 15 -3.52 -5.63 -17.90
N VAL A 16 -3.94 -6.14 -19.07
CA VAL A 16 -3.59 -7.50 -19.50
C VAL A 16 -2.07 -7.67 -19.63
N CYS A 17 -1.39 -6.74 -20.31
CA CYS A 17 0.06 -6.79 -20.47
C CYS A 17 0.80 -6.78 -19.14
N TRP A 18 0.40 -5.89 -18.21
CA TRP A 18 0.99 -5.85 -16.88
C TRP A 18 0.63 -7.07 -16.03
N SER A 19 -0.57 -7.63 -16.16
CA SER A 19 -0.94 -8.87 -15.46
C SER A 19 -0.07 -10.05 -15.89
N VAL A 20 0.29 -10.14 -17.17
CA VAL A 20 1.27 -11.13 -17.65
C VAL A 20 2.62 -10.91 -16.97
N LEU A 21 3.12 -9.67 -16.92
CA LEU A 21 4.40 -9.35 -16.28
C LEU A 21 4.40 -9.66 -14.77
N TRP A 22 3.34 -9.29 -14.04
CA TRP A 22 3.20 -9.62 -12.62
C TRP A 22 3.16 -11.12 -12.38
N THR A 23 2.45 -11.85 -13.25
CA THR A 23 2.40 -13.31 -13.19
C THR A 23 3.79 -13.90 -13.44
N LEU A 24 4.55 -13.40 -14.40
CA LEU A 24 5.93 -13.84 -14.63
C LEU A 24 6.82 -13.58 -13.41
N ILE A 25 6.73 -12.39 -12.80
CA ILE A 25 7.48 -12.04 -11.58
C ILE A 25 7.14 -12.99 -10.44
N LEU A 26 5.85 -13.32 -10.26
CA LEU A 26 5.41 -14.29 -9.26
C LEU A 26 6.03 -15.68 -9.45
N HIS A 27 6.21 -16.13 -10.70
CA HIS A 27 6.71 -17.48 -11.00
C HIS A 27 8.24 -17.56 -11.05
N ILE A 28 8.94 -16.46 -11.33
CA ILE A 28 10.41 -16.43 -11.39
C ILE A 28 11.03 -16.56 -9.99
N VAL A 29 10.36 -16.05 -8.95
CA VAL A 29 10.87 -16.10 -7.58
C VAL A 29 10.47 -17.44 -6.96
N PRO A 30 11.41 -18.34 -6.64
CA PRO A 30 11.07 -19.63 -6.06
C PRO A 30 10.29 -19.43 -4.76
N ALA A 31 9.14 -20.11 -4.65
CA ALA A 31 8.47 -20.24 -3.37
C ALA A 31 9.46 -20.91 -2.40
N SER A 32 9.83 -20.22 -1.31
CA SER A 32 10.53 -20.89 -0.21
C SER A 32 9.65 -22.00 0.36
N THR A 33 10.20 -22.84 1.24
CA THR A 33 9.46 -23.90 1.95
C THR A 33 8.18 -23.42 2.65
N SER A 34 8.00 -22.11 2.86
CA SER A 34 6.80 -21.50 3.44
C SER A 34 5.81 -20.91 2.42
N GLY A 35 6.13 -20.89 1.12
CA GLY A 35 5.33 -20.21 0.09
C GLY A 35 5.24 -18.69 0.24
N ARG A 36 5.82 -18.07 1.26
CA ARG A 36 5.61 -16.65 1.57
C ARG A 36 6.47 -15.67 0.74
N ASN A 37 7.54 -16.16 0.13
CA ASN A 37 8.55 -15.31 -0.48
C ASN A 37 8.11 -14.68 -1.81
N HIS A 38 7.27 -15.37 -2.60
CA HIS A 38 6.84 -14.83 -3.90
C HIS A 38 5.89 -13.62 -3.76
N ILE A 39 4.98 -13.65 -2.77
CA ILE A 39 4.07 -12.52 -2.47
C ILE A 39 4.88 -11.30 -1.97
N ILE A 40 5.89 -11.55 -1.13
CA ILE A 40 6.77 -10.48 -0.62
C ILE A 40 7.52 -9.80 -1.76
N THR A 41 8.05 -10.57 -2.71
CA THR A 41 8.78 -9.99 -3.85
C THR A 41 7.85 -9.26 -4.82
N LEU A 42 6.65 -9.78 -5.07
CA LEU A 42 5.66 -9.08 -5.91
C LEU A 42 5.28 -7.72 -5.32
N ASN A 43 5.01 -7.67 -4.01
CA ASN A 43 4.65 -6.42 -3.33
C ASN A 43 5.81 -5.41 -3.35
N ALA A 44 7.06 -5.88 -3.21
CA ALA A 44 8.22 -5.02 -3.31
C ALA A 44 8.39 -4.45 -4.73
N ALA A 45 8.25 -5.29 -5.75
CA ALA A 45 8.33 -4.89 -7.15
C ALA A 45 7.22 -3.89 -7.50
N HIS A 46 5.98 -4.16 -7.08
CA HIS A 46 4.86 -3.24 -7.25
C HIS A 46 5.16 -1.91 -6.61
N GLY A 47 5.60 -1.87 -5.34
CA GLY A 47 5.81 -0.60 -4.67
C GLY A 47 6.86 0.29 -5.33
N VAL A 48 7.89 -0.29 -5.95
CA VAL A 48 8.87 0.47 -6.76
C VAL A 48 8.25 0.94 -8.07
N VAL A 49 7.65 0.03 -8.85
CA VAL A 49 7.12 0.35 -10.18
C VAL A 49 5.93 1.32 -10.11
N SER A 50 5.03 1.16 -9.14
CA SER A 50 3.90 2.05 -8.92
C SER A 50 4.37 3.44 -8.53
N THR A 51 5.33 3.55 -7.60
CA THR A 51 5.86 4.85 -7.17
C THR A 51 6.56 5.58 -8.31
N ILE A 52 7.39 4.89 -9.10
CA ILE A 52 8.10 5.50 -10.23
C ILE A 52 7.11 5.94 -11.31
N SER A 53 6.22 5.04 -11.72
CA SER A 53 5.24 5.34 -12.78
C SER A 53 4.31 6.47 -12.37
N SER A 54 3.79 6.49 -11.15
CA SER A 54 2.92 7.55 -10.67
C SER A 54 3.65 8.89 -10.54
N THR A 55 4.88 8.88 -10.03
CA THR A 55 5.70 10.10 -9.92
C THR A 55 6.00 10.67 -11.30
N ALA A 56 6.36 9.83 -12.28
CA ALA A 56 6.59 10.26 -13.66
C ALA A 56 5.31 10.82 -14.29
N THR A 57 4.18 10.13 -14.12
CA THR A 57 2.87 10.60 -14.60
C THR A 57 2.55 11.98 -14.06
N LEU A 58 2.68 12.19 -12.74
CA LEU A 58 2.35 13.47 -12.10
C LEU A 58 3.34 14.59 -12.46
N TYR A 59 4.64 14.29 -12.47
CA TYR A 59 5.68 15.29 -12.70
C TYR A 59 5.70 15.79 -14.14
N TYR A 60 5.52 14.89 -15.12
CA TYR A 60 5.53 15.25 -16.54
C TYR A 60 4.14 15.48 -17.13
N GLY A 61 3.07 15.37 -16.32
CA GLY A 61 1.70 15.53 -16.79
C GLY A 61 1.30 14.49 -17.85
N LEU A 62 1.77 13.25 -17.70
CA LEU A 62 1.49 12.18 -18.65
C LEU A 62 0.08 11.63 -18.48
N ASP A 63 -0.34 10.88 -19.48
CA ASP A 63 -1.52 10.05 -19.44
C ASP A 63 -1.48 9.06 -18.26
N THR A 64 -2.59 8.94 -17.53
CA THR A 64 -2.72 8.10 -16.32
C THR A 64 -2.95 6.62 -16.61
N THR A 65 -3.14 6.20 -17.86
CA THR A 65 -3.48 4.82 -18.24
C THR A 65 -2.42 3.84 -17.75
N ILE A 66 -1.14 4.15 -17.95
CA ILE A 66 -0.05 3.24 -17.57
C ILE A 66 0.09 3.15 -16.05
N SER A 67 0.13 4.29 -15.35
CA SER A 67 0.25 4.29 -13.89
C SER A 67 -0.94 3.60 -13.23
N VAL A 68 -2.17 3.84 -13.70
CA VAL A 68 -3.37 3.12 -13.23
C VAL A 68 -3.29 1.63 -13.55
N ALA A 69 -2.92 1.25 -14.78
CA ALA A 69 -2.80 -0.15 -15.19
C ALA A 69 -1.80 -0.95 -14.34
N VAL A 70 -0.65 -0.35 -13.99
CA VAL A 70 0.37 -0.95 -13.11
C VAL A 70 -0.24 -1.45 -11.80
N SER A 71 -1.00 -0.61 -11.10
CA SER A 71 -1.62 -1.02 -9.82
C SER A 71 -2.86 -1.87 -9.99
N LEU A 72 -3.72 -1.60 -10.99
CA LEU A 72 -4.91 -2.43 -11.22
C LEU A 72 -4.55 -3.88 -11.51
N SER A 73 -3.60 -4.08 -12.43
CA SER A 73 -3.12 -5.41 -12.78
C SER A 73 -2.43 -6.12 -11.60
N PHE A 74 -1.66 -5.39 -10.78
CA PHE A 74 -1.05 -5.92 -9.56
C PHE A 74 -2.12 -6.36 -8.58
N PHE A 75 -3.07 -5.48 -8.24
CA PHE A 75 -4.11 -5.82 -7.28
C PHE A 75 -4.95 -7.01 -7.74
N LEU A 76 -5.18 -7.15 -9.05
CA LEU A 76 -5.88 -8.30 -9.60
C LEU A 76 -5.06 -9.60 -9.45
N VAL A 77 -3.80 -9.57 -9.87
CA VAL A 77 -2.92 -10.75 -9.85
C VAL A 77 -2.64 -11.20 -8.42
N ASP A 78 -2.31 -10.28 -7.51
CA ASP A 78 -2.06 -10.62 -6.11
C ASP A 78 -3.34 -11.09 -5.42
N LEU A 79 -4.50 -10.49 -5.69
CA LEU A 79 -5.79 -10.96 -5.16
C LEU A 79 -6.08 -12.42 -5.57
N VAL A 80 -5.85 -12.77 -6.83
CA VAL A 80 -6.00 -14.16 -7.31
C VAL A 80 -5.01 -15.08 -6.59
N ALA A 81 -3.75 -14.66 -6.44
CA ALA A 81 -2.75 -15.43 -5.70
C ALA A 81 -3.15 -15.63 -4.23
N MET A 82 -3.69 -14.60 -3.57
CA MET A 82 -4.19 -14.64 -2.20
C MET A 82 -5.38 -15.61 -2.04
N VAL A 83 -6.34 -15.59 -2.96
CA VAL A 83 -7.48 -16.51 -2.94
C VAL A 83 -7.01 -17.95 -3.14
N ASN A 84 -6.08 -18.19 -4.06
CA ASN A 84 -5.50 -19.50 -4.30
C ASN A 84 -4.70 -20.01 -3.10
N SER A 85 -3.97 -19.14 -2.39
CA SER A 85 -3.19 -19.54 -1.22
C SER A 85 -4.05 -19.82 0.01
N ASP A 86 -5.09 -19.02 0.23
CA ASP A 86 -5.89 -19.08 1.47
C ASP A 86 -7.06 -20.07 1.35
N GLY A 87 -7.54 -20.29 0.13
CA GLY A 87 -8.71 -21.11 -0.18
C GLY A 87 -10.03 -20.40 0.14
N LEU A 88 -10.99 -20.50 -0.79
CA LEU A 88 -12.29 -19.81 -0.71
C LEU A 88 -13.10 -20.10 0.58
N ARG A 89 -12.95 -21.31 1.14
CA ARG A 89 -13.72 -21.74 2.32
C ARG A 89 -13.20 -21.15 3.64
N ASN A 90 -11.95 -20.67 3.66
CA ASN A 90 -11.30 -20.22 4.89
C ASN A 90 -11.36 -18.70 5.08
N LEU A 91 -11.92 -17.96 4.12
CA LEU A 91 -11.87 -16.48 4.09
C LEU A 91 -12.44 -15.83 5.36
N LEU A 92 -13.49 -16.40 5.94
CA LEU A 92 -14.12 -15.90 7.17
C LEU A 92 -13.33 -16.21 8.45
N SER A 93 -12.40 -17.16 8.39
CA SER A 93 -11.53 -17.56 9.51
C SER A 93 -10.17 -16.84 9.52
N LEU A 94 -9.96 -15.93 8.55
CA LEU A 94 -8.69 -15.24 8.40
C LEU A 94 -8.44 -14.26 9.55
N ARG A 95 -7.15 -14.09 9.87
CA ARG A 95 -6.72 -13.04 10.81
C ARG A 95 -7.10 -11.67 10.26
N GLN A 96 -7.43 -10.73 11.15
CA GLN A 96 -7.83 -9.37 10.79
C GLN A 96 -6.84 -8.68 9.83
N SER A 97 -5.53 -8.84 10.02
CA SER A 97 -4.52 -8.28 9.12
C SER A 97 -4.68 -8.78 7.68
N ARG A 98 -5.02 -10.06 7.50
CA ARG A 98 -5.21 -10.66 6.17
C ARG A 98 -6.53 -10.21 5.55
N ILE A 99 -7.60 -10.06 6.34
CA ILE A 99 -8.87 -9.48 5.88
C ILE A 99 -8.65 -8.05 5.37
N MET A 100 -7.82 -7.26 6.07
CA MET A 100 -7.46 -5.91 5.62
C MET A 100 -6.70 -5.92 4.30
N ASP A 101 -5.81 -6.89 4.07
CA ASP A 101 -5.12 -7.04 2.78
C ASP A 101 -6.14 -7.26 1.64
N TYR A 102 -7.15 -8.12 1.84
CA TYR A 102 -8.25 -8.30 0.87
C TYR A 102 -9.01 -6.99 0.63
N GLY A 103 -9.36 -6.28 1.70
CA GLY A 103 -10.00 -4.98 1.61
C GLY A 103 -9.19 -3.99 0.78
N HIS A 104 -7.88 -3.90 1.02
CA HIS A 104 -6.98 -3.04 0.27
C HIS A 104 -6.98 -3.34 -1.22
N HIS A 105 -6.90 -4.61 -1.62
CA HIS A 105 -6.88 -5.02 -3.02
C HIS A 105 -8.22 -4.74 -3.71
N ILE A 106 -9.34 -5.09 -3.06
CA ILE A 106 -10.68 -4.86 -3.61
C ILE A 106 -10.96 -3.37 -3.75
N PHE A 107 -10.68 -2.57 -2.72
CA PHE A 107 -10.83 -1.12 -2.79
C PHE A 107 -9.87 -0.50 -3.81
N GLY A 108 -8.63 -1.00 -3.90
CA GLY A 108 -7.64 -0.57 -4.88
C GLY A 108 -8.09 -0.81 -6.32
N LEU A 109 -8.71 -1.96 -6.60
CA LEU A 109 -9.30 -2.27 -7.92
C LEU A 109 -10.50 -1.37 -8.22
N TYR A 110 -11.46 -1.33 -7.30
CA TYR A 110 -12.71 -0.58 -7.48
C TYR A 110 -12.42 0.92 -7.71
N TRP A 111 -11.63 1.54 -6.83
CA TRP A 111 -11.34 2.96 -6.93
C TRP A 111 -10.42 3.30 -8.10
N GLY A 112 -9.51 2.40 -8.48
CA GLY A 112 -8.68 2.61 -9.68
C GLY A 112 -9.52 2.69 -10.96
N VAL A 113 -10.52 1.82 -11.10
CA VAL A 113 -11.44 1.85 -12.25
C VAL A 113 -12.35 3.09 -12.20
N VAL A 114 -12.99 3.34 -11.05
CA VAL A 114 -13.93 4.46 -10.91
C VAL A 114 -13.26 5.80 -11.15
N LEU A 115 -12.08 6.04 -10.57
CA LEU A 115 -11.36 7.31 -10.72
C LEU A 115 -10.72 7.46 -12.10
N PHE A 116 -10.43 6.37 -12.80
CA PHE A 116 -9.99 6.43 -14.19
C PHE A 116 -11.13 6.82 -15.14
N ILE A 117 -12.28 6.13 -15.04
CA ILE A 117 -13.45 6.40 -15.91
C ILE A 117 -13.95 7.83 -15.72
N ASN A 118 -13.96 8.31 -14.48
CA ASN A 118 -14.51 9.63 -14.14
C ASN A 118 -13.43 10.71 -14.00
N GLU A 119 -12.18 10.44 -14.42
CA GLU A 119 -11.02 11.31 -14.18
C GLU A 119 -11.28 12.77 -14.57
N ALA A 120 -11.86 13.00 -15.75
CA ALA A 120 -12.16 14.33 -16.29
C ALA A 120 -13.24 15.10 -15.51
N THR A 121 -14.03 14.40 -14.69
CA THR A 121 -15.17 14.97 -13.95
C THR A 121 -14.98 14.97 -12.43
N VAL A 122 -14.05 14.16 -11.92
CA VAL A 122 -13.86 13.98 -10.47
C VAL A 122 -13.03 15.10 -9.88
N CYS A 123 -11.95 15.51 -10.55
CA CYS A 123 -11.06 16.57 -10.08
C CYS A 123 -10.70 17.55 -11.18
N ASP A 124 -10.28 18.75 -10.78
CA ASP A 124 -9.65 19.71 -11.68
C ASP A 124 -8.44 19.10 -12.37
N ALA A 125 -8.26 19.43 -13.66
CA ALA A 125 -7.14 18.93 -14.47
C ALA A 125 -5.76 19.25 -13.85
N SER A 126 -5.64 20.33 -13.08
CA SER A 126 -4.40 20.71 -12.39
C SER A 126 -4.03 19.79 -11.22
N PHE A 127 -5.01 19.08 -10.64
CA PHE A 127 -4.76 18.06 -9.63
C PHE A 127 -4.49 16.70 -10.28
N GLY A 128 -5.18 16.39 -11.37
CA GLY A 128 -5.10 15.09 -12.04
C GLY A 128 -5.82 13.99 -11.24
N ASN A 129 -5.46 12.73 -11.50
CA ASN A 129 -6.14 11.58 -10.91
C ASN A 129 -5.70 11.32 -9.46
N PRO A 130 -6.61 11.36 -8.45
CA PRO A 130 -6.29 11.05 -7.06
C PRO A 130 -5.69 9.66 -6.85
N TYR A 131 -6.09 8.69 -7.68
CA TYR A 131 -5.56 7.33 -7.60
C TYR A 131 -4.05 7.31 -7.84
N VAL A 132 -3.58 8.09 -8.81
CA VAL A 132 -2.16 8.18 -9.15
C VAL A 132 -1.37 8.84 -8.01
N TRP A 133 -1.94 9.86 -7.36
CA TRP A 133 -1.34 10.40 -6.15
C TRP A 133 -1.20 9.37 -5.03
N MET A 134 -2.22 8.54 -4.80
CA MET A 134 -2.16 7.51 -3.77
C MET A 134 -1.06 6.47 -4.04
N GLN A 135 -0.74 6.17 -5.31
CA GLN A 135 0.32 5.21 -5.67
C GLN A 135 1.72 5.67 -5.25
N THR A 136 1.96 6.98 -5.12
CA THR A 136 3.24 7.51 -4.62
C THR A 136 3.55 7.08 -3.18
N ASN A 137 2.53 6.62 -2.44
CA ASN A 137 2.64 6.18 -1.06
C ASN A 137 3.15 4.73 -0.91
N GLU A 138 3.40 4.03 -2.02
CA GLU A 138 3.89 2.66 -2.02
C GLU A 138 5.41 2.55 -1.75
N VAL A 139 6.11 3.67 -1.61
CA VAL A 139 7.54 3.70 -1.27
C VAL A 139 7.87 2.92 0.02
N SER A 140 6.97 2.91 0.98
CA SER A 140 7.15 2.20 2.26
C SER A 140 7.11 0.67 2.10
N THR A 141 6.46 0.17 1.05
CA THR A 141 6.26 -1.26 0.79
C THR A 141 7.59 -1.97 0.53
N GLY A 142 8.56 -1.31 -0.09
CA GLY A 142 9.91 -1.85 -0.28
C GLY A 142 10.62 -2.14 1.05
N PHE A 143 10.60 -1.18 1.98
CA PHE A 143 11.21 -1.35 3.31
C PHE A 143 10.46 -2.38 4.16
N TYR A 144 9.14 -2.45 4.05
CA TYR A 144 8.35 -3.46 4.74
C TYR A 144 8.75 -4.88 4.36
N ASN A 145 8.90 -5.13 3.05
CA ASN A 145 9.30 -6.43 2.54
C ASN A 145 10.75 -6.76 2.92
N TRP A 146 11.66 -5.78 2.85
CA TRP A 146 13.03 -5.96 3.34
C TRP A 146 13.05 -6.34 4.82
N TYR A 147 12.25 -5.66 5.65
CA TYR A 147 12.11 -5.99 7.07
C TYR A 147 11.60 -7.42 7.26
N ARG A 148 10.55 -7.84 6.55
CA ARG A 148 10.01 -9.21 6.66
C ARG A 148 10.97 -10.32 6.25
N LEU A 149 11.90 -10.03 5.34
CA LEU A 149 12.86 -11.01 4.85
C LEU A 149 14.11 -11.12 5.76
N THR A 150 14.43 -10.06 6.50
CA THR A 150 15.72 -9.95 7.18
C THR A 150 15.63 -9.67 8.68
N ASP A 151 14.43 -9.33 9.18
CA ASP A 151 14.19 -8.81 10.53
C ASP A 151 15.09 -7.62 10.91
N SER A 152 15.64 -6.92 9.92
CA SER A 152 16.58 -5.80 10.11
C SER A 152 15.90 -4.61 10.80
N THR A 153 16.43 -4.20 11.95
CA THR A 153 15.94 -3.02 12.68
C THR A 153 15.98 -1.76 11.82
N VAL A 154 17.00 -1.61 10.98
CA VAL A 154 17.12 -0.48 10.04
C VAL A 154 15.99 -0.50 9.02
N ALA A 155 15.70 -1.67 8.41
CA ALA A 155 14.61 -1.81 7.46
C ALA A 155 13.24 -1.54 8.13
N GLY A 156 13.06 -2.00 9.37
CA GLY A 156 11.87 -1.71 10.17
C GLY A 156 11.70 -0.22 10.47
N ALA A 157 12.77 0.48 10.87
CA ALA A 157 12.73 1.92 11.09
C ALA A 157 12.40 2.69 9.81
N LEU A 158 13.06 2.36 8.70
CA LEU A 158 12.79 2.97 7.39
C LEU A 158 11.36 2.72 6.93
N PHE A 159 10.81 1.52 7.15
CA PHE A 159 9.40 1.21 6.89
C PHE A 159 8.47 2.13 7.69
N VAL A 160 8.65 2.21 9.01
CA VAL A 160 7.77 3.00 9.88
C VAL A 160 7.84 4.48 9.55
N SER A 161 9.05 5.02 9.38
CA SER A 161 9.25 6.43 9.02
C SER A 161 8.67 6.76 7.65
N SER A 162 8.95 5.94 6.63
CA SER A 162 8.40 6.16 5.28
C SER A 162 6.89 5.98 5.24
N PHE A 163 6.32 5.01 5.96
CA PHE A 163 4.87 4.81 6.06
C PHE A 163 4.20 6.02 6.71
N PHE A 164 4.75 6.51 7.83
CA PHE A 164 4.22 7.69 8.49
C PHE A 164 4.28 8.93 7.59
N LEU A 165 5.43 9.20 6.97
CA LEU A 165 5.60 10.40 6.14
C LEU A 165 4.73 10.37 4.88
N SER A 166 4.71 9.25 4.14
CA SER A 166 3.95 9.15 2.89
C SER A 166 2.46 8.91 3.13
N ARG A 167 2.10 7.96 3.99
CA ARG A 167 0.70 7.54 4.13
C ARG A 167 -0.08 8.35 5.15
N VAL A 168 0.57 8.91 6.16
CA VAL A 168 -0.10 9.70 7.20
C VAL A 168 0.10 11.18 6.93
N VAL A 169 1.33 11.68 6.95
CA VAL A 169 1.61 13.12 6.83
C VAL A 169 1.22 13.64 5.45
N PHE A 170 1.74 13.05 4.37
CA PHE A 170 1.46 13.52 3.02
C PHE A 170 -0.03 13.40 2.65
N ASN A 171 -0.68 12.28 2.98
CA ASN A 171 -2.13 12.19 2.75
C ASN A 171 -2.94 13.22 3.55
N THR A 172 -2.64 13.40 4.83
CA THR A 172 -3.41 14.30 5.71
C THR A 172 -3.18 15.77 5.37
N VAL A 173 -1.93 16.16 5.15
CA VAL A 173 -1.53 17.57 5.01
C VAL A 173 -1.60 18.04 3.56
N TYR A 174 -1.40 17.14 2.58
CA TYR A 174 -1.34 17.51 1.17
C TYR A 174 -2.52 16.99 0.36
N ILE A 175 -2.77 15.67 0.36
CA ILE A 175 -3.79 15.06 -0.50
C ILE A 175 -5.21 15.44 -0.07
N ILE A 176 -5.59 15.21 1.19
CA ILE A 176 -6.96 15.48 1.67
C ILE A 176 -7.37 16.95 1.44
N PRO A 177 -6.55 17.97 1.77
CA PRO A 177 -6.92 19.36 1.54
C PRO A 177 -7.04 19.73 0.06
N ARG A 178 -6.26 19.11 -0.82
CA ARG A 178 -6.36 19.34 -2.27
C ARG A 178 -7.58 18.65 -2.85
N VAL A 179 -7.79 17.38 -2.50
CA VAL A 179 -8.96 16.60 -2.92
C VAL A 179 -10.26 17.28 -2.47
N THR A 180 -10.33 17.82 -1.25
CA THR A 180 -11.53 18.53 -0.78
C THR A 180 -11.78 19.86 -1.48
N LYS A 181 -10.76 20.52 -2.03
CA LYS A 181 -10.88 21.82 -2.73
C LYS A 181 -11.05 21.68 -4.24
N GLN A 182 -10.46 20.65 -4.83
CA GLN A 182 -10.27 20.50 -6.28
C GLN A 182 -11.03 19.30 -6.84
N CYS A 183 -11.71 18.51 -6.00
CA CYS A 183 -12.48 17.35 -6.44
C CYS A 183 -13.92 17.37 -5.92
N GLN A 184 -14.78 16.61 -6.59
CA GLN A 184 -16.18 16.46 -6.21
C GLN A 184 -16.32 15.77 -4.84
N PRO A 185 -17.02 16.38 -3.85
CA PRO A 185 -17.11 15.87 -2.48
C PRO A 185 -17.58 14.42 -2.34
N LEU A 186 -18.46 13.96 -3.23
CA LEU A 186 -18.98 12.60 -3.22
C LEU A 186 -17.87 11.55 -3.40
N TYR A 187 -16.93 11.80 -4.31
CA TYR A 187 -15.79 10.90 -4.55
C TYR A 187 -14.79 10.93 -3.41
N VAL A 188 -14.66 12.08 -2.72
CA VAL A 188 -13.83 12.21 -1.50
C VAL A 188 -14.38 11.33 -0.37
N LEU A 189 -15.70 11.43 -0.13
CA LEU A 189 -16.37 10.63 0.90
C LEU A 189 -16.30 9.15 0.58
N ALA A 190 -16.46 8.79 -0.69
CA ALA A 190 -16.46 7.39 -1.10
C ALA A 190 -15.06 6.77 -1.08
N CYS A 191 -13.99 7.52 -1.34
CA CYS A 191 -12.60 7.09 -1.17
C CYS A 191 -12.13 7.04 0.30
N SER A 192 -12.87 7.67 1.23
CA SER A 192 -12.49 7.75 2.65
C SER A 192 -12.19 6.40 3.33
N PRO A 193 -12.88 5.27 3.03
CA PRO A 193 -12.55 3.99 3.63
C PRO A 193 -11.14 3.51 3.29
N PHE A 194 -10.65 3.83 2.08
CA PHE A 194 -9.28 3.48 1.68
C PHE A 194 -8.23 4.27 2.47
N PHE A 195 -8.49 5.57 2.72
CA PHE A 195 -7.64 6.38 3.60
C PHE A 195 -7.71 5.89 5.05
N MET A 196 -8.91 5.57 5.56
CA MET A 196 -9.09 5.01 6.91
C MET A 196 -8.29 3.73 7.11
N LEU A 197 -8.23 2.85 6.11
CA LEU A 197 -7.44 1.63 6.17
C LEU A 197 -5.95 1.91 6.47
N GLN A 198 -5.39 2.99 5.89
CA GLN A 198 -3.99 3.39 6.12
C GLN A 198 -3.75 3.83 7.58
N TYR A 199 -4.68 4.57 8.17
CA TYR A 199 -4.59 4.98 9.57
C TYR A 199 -4.73 3.79 10.52
N VAL A 200 -5.63 2.85 10.21
CA VAL A 200 -5.76 1.61 11.00
C VAL A 200 -4.47 0.79 10.95
N TRP A 201 -3.87 0.64 9.77
CA TRP A 201 -2.57 -0.02 9.65
C TRP A 201 -1.47 0.69 10.44
N PHE A 202 -1.39 2.02 10.35
CA PHE A 202 -0.44 2.79 11.15
C PHE A 202 -0.62 2.52 12.65
N TYR A 203 -1.86 2.57 13.13
CA TYR A 203 -2.17 2.28 14.53
C TYR A 203 -1.71 0.89 14.95
N MET A 204 -1.96 -0.14 14.12
CA MET A 204 -1.51 -1.50 14.39
C MET A 204 0.02 -1.62 14.43
N ILE A 205 0.73 -0.95 13.51
CA ILE A 205 2.19 -0.89 13.47
C ILE A 205 2.72 -0.22 14.73
N ALA A 206 2.23 0.98 15.05
CA ALA A 206 2.64 1.75 16.22
C ALA A 206 2.40 0.98 17.52
N ARG A 207 1.22 0.36 17.68
CA ARG A 207 0.90 -0.47 18.84
C ARG A 207 1.89 -1.63 18.99
N LYS A 208 2.22 -2.32 17.89
CA LYS A 208 3.19 -3.43 17.91
C LYS A 208 4.56 -2.94 18.37
N LEU A 209 5.05 -1.82 17.84
CA LEU A 209 6.34 -1.23 18.22
C LEU A 209 6.39 -0.83 19.69
N ILE A 210 5.34 -0.19 20.20
CA ILE A 210 5.26 0.20 21.62
C ILE A 210 5.27 -1.05 22.51
N SER A 211 4.52 -2.10 22.14
CA SER A 211 4.47 -3.35 22.91
C SER A 211 5.76 -4.18 22.83
N SER A 212 6.59 -3.95 21.81
CA SER A 212 7.87 -4.65 21.61
C SER A 212 9.08 -3.82 22.06
N ALA A 213 8.87 -2.60 22.56
CA ALA A 213 9.94 -1.81 23.15
C ALA A 213 10.47 -2.56 24.38
N PRO A 214 11.78 -2.86 24.45
CA PRO A 214 12.32 -3.52 25.62
C PRO A 214 12.03 -2.66 26.84
N MET A 215 11.46 -3.26 27.89
CA MET A 215 11.43 -2.68 29.23
C MET A 215 12.87 -2.47 29.69
N THR A 216 13.46 -1.38 29.25
CA THR A 216 14.83 -1.03 29.60
C THR A 216 14.73 -0.20 30.87
N SER A 217 15.19 -0.79 31.97
CA SER A 217 15.50 -0.20 33.28
C SER A 217 14.36 0.22 34.22
N ARG A 218 13.55 -0.73 34.71
CA ARG A 218 12.93 -0.58 36.05
C ARG A 218 13.47 -1.52 37.13
N ASP A 219 14.38 -2.45 36.79
CA ASP A 219 14.91 -3.43 37.77
C ASP A 219 16.34 -3.19 38.26
N LYS A 220 16.98 -2.06 37.90
CA LYS A 220 18.33 -1.75 38.43
C LYS A 220 18.35 -1.04 39.79
N ASN A 221 17.19 -0.58 40.30
CA ASN A 221 17.12 0.08 41.62
C ASN A 221 16.66 -0.82 42.76
N GLU A 222 16.13 -2.02 42.50
CA GLU A 222 15.78 -2.96 43.59
C GLU A 222 16.97 -3.84 43.99
N GLN A 223 17.86 -4.21 43.06
CA GLN A 223 19.06 -4.99 43.40
C GLN A 223 20.18 -4.19 44.09
N SER A 224 20.22 -2.85 43.99
CA SER A 224 21.23 -2.05 44.70
C SER A 224 20.83 -1.65 46.13
N VAL A 225 19.57 -1.86 46.51
CA VAL A 225 19.08 -1.57 47.87
C VAL A 225 19.18 -2.81 48.76
N GLU A 226 19.09 -4.01 48.19
CA GLU A 226 19.23 -5.27 48.93
C GLU A 226 20.70 -5.55 49.33
N ASN A 227 21.66 -5.29 48.44
CA ASN A 227 23.10 -5.45 48.73
C ASN A 227 23.71 -4.39 49.69
N LYS A 228 22.92 -3.42 50.17
CA LYS A 228 23.37 -2.42 51.16
C LYS A 228 22.86 -2.68 52.58
N LYS A 229 22.03 -3.71 52.77
CA LYS A 229 21.58 -4.12 54.11
C LYS A 229 22.44 -5.20 54.75
N ASP A 230 23.33 -5.82 53.97
CA ASP A 230 24.17 -6.94 54.41
C ASP A 230 25.68 -6.62 54.41
N ALA A 231 26.06 -5.33 54.52
CA ALA A 231 27.45 -4.89 54.68
C ALA A 231 27.66 -4.05 55.94
#